data_AF-A0A3S3QTB4-F1
#
_entry.id   AF-A0A3S3QTB4-F1
#
_cell.length_a   1.000
_cell.length_b   1.000
_cell.length_c   1.000
_cell.angle_alpha   90.00
_cell.angle_beta   90.00
_cell.angle_gamma   90.00
#
_symmetry.space_group_name_H-M   'P 1'
#
loop_
_entity.id
_entity.type
_entity.pdbx_description
1 polymer ?
#
loop_
_entity_poly.entity_id
_entity_poly.type
_entity_poly.pdbx_seq_one_letter_code
_entity_poly.pdbx_strand_id
1 'polypeptide(L)'
;LDVHAPHGAESEGERANYHAHLLITTRRLGEDGFAAKKARDLDPVIKRSAGRATVAEGEAWGVLWRDHQNQYFASQGFSIRVDATSAVPQEHIGPVRMRAADAEANVRAEQIRRANEEAARDPEKVLGVLTRNQASFSEYDLDRHLKKHIRDEHERAGVKAAVFGRQDVLALYDRETGEALGRWTTQAVREQESLALADARRVAAGDHRNVGS
;
A
#
# COMPACT_ATOMS: atom_id res chain seq x y z
N LEU A 1 -5.49 -22.31 12.29
CA LEU A 1 -5.45 -21.41 11.11
C LEU A 1 -5.13 -22.28 9.91
N ASP A 2 -5.90 -22.16 8.83
CA ASP A 2 -5.68 -22.89 7.60
C ASP A 2 -4.62 -22.16 6.77
N VAL A 3 -3.34 -22.49 7.00
CA VAL A 3 -2.17 -21.89 6.34
C VAL A 3 -1.66 -22.87 5.29
N HIS A 4 -1.60 -22.42 4.04
CA HIS A 4 -1.18 -23.21 2.89
C HIS A 4 0.25 -22.84 2.50
N ALA A 5 1.03 -23.88 2.19
CA ALA A 5 2.33 -23.74 1.57
C ALA A 5 2.18 -23.61 0.04
N PRO A 6 3.18 -23.02 -0.65
CA PRO A 6 3.31 -23.07 -2.11
C PRO A 6 2.92 -24.41 -2.73
N HIS A 7 2.02 -24.41 -3.71
CA HIS A 7 1.67 -25.60 -4.49
C HIS A 7 2.48 -25.64 -5.79
N GLY A 8 2.82 -26.86 -6.26
CA GLY A 8 3.77 -27.18 -7.35
C GLY A 8 3.90 -26.12 -8.44
N ALA A 9 5.12 -25.67 -8.68
CA ALA A 9 5.34 -24.31 -9.18
C ALA A 9 5.78 -24.23 -10.64
N GLU A 10 5.02 -23.47 -11.43
CA GLU A 10 5.41 -23.03 -12.78
C GLU A 10 6.04 -21.62 -12.75
N SER A 11 5.79 -20.83 -11.69
CA SER A 11 6.34 -19.47 -11.52
C SER A 11 7.02 -19.21 -10.17
N GLU A 12 7.95 -18.24 -10.10
CA GLU A 12 8.55 -17.78 -8.83
C GLU A 12 7.50 -17.28 -7.82
N GLY A 13 6.43 -16.64 -8.32
CA GLY A 13 5.33 -16.16 -7.47
C GLY A 13 4.61 -17.30 -6.75
N GLU A 14 4.40 -18.43 -7.41
CA GLU A 14 3.79 -19.62 -6.80
C GLU A 14 4.70 -20.27 -5.77
N ARG A 15 6.03 -20.27 -5.99
CA ARG A 15 7.04 -20.85 -5.06
C ARG A 15 7.11 -20.13 -3.71
N ALA A 16 6.66 -18.89 -3.63
CA ALA A 16 6.75 -18.07 -2.42
C ALA A 16 5.37 -17.72 -1.81
N ASN A 17 4.27 -18.27 -2.34
CA ASN A 17 2.92 -17.88 -1.95
C ASN A 17 2.38 -18.62 -0.72
N TYR A 18 2.93 -18.33 0.46
CA TYR A 18 2.30 -18.69 1.73
C TYR A 18 1.05 -17.84 1.94
N HIS A 19 -0.09 -18.49 2.18
CA HIS A 19 -1.36 -17.80 2.36
C HIS A 19 -2.24 -18.52 3.37
N ALA A 20 -3.23 -17.81 3.91
CA ALA A 20 -4.16 -18.36 4.89
C ALA A 20 -5.61 -18.03 4.54
N HIS A 21 -6.52 -18.95 4.85
CA HIS A 21 -7.96 -18.71 4.76
C HIS A 21 -8.54 -18.40 6.15
N LEU A 22 -9.31 -17.32 6.22
CA LEU A 22 -10.06 -16.91 7.40
C LEU A 22 -11.55 -16.99 7.09
N LEU A 23 -12.25 -17.87 7.81
CA LEU A 23 -13.70 -17.96 7.77
C LEU A 23 -14.27 -17.19 8.94
N ILE A 24 -14.99 -16.09 8.64
CA ILE A 24 -15.60 -15.22 9.63
C ILE A 24 -17.11 -15.42 9.61
N THR A 25 -17.71 -15.60 10.78
CA THR A 25 -19.16 -15.76 10.91
C THR A 25 -19.86 -14.44 10.61
N THR A 26 -20.87 -14.46 9.74
CA THR A 26 -21.64 -13.24 9.39
C THR A 26 -22.77 -12.91 10.38
N ARG A 27 -22.83 -13.62 11.50
CA ARG A 27 -23.89 -13.56 12.53
C ARG A 27 -23.24 -13.35 13.89
N ARG A 28 -23.91 -12.58 14.75
CA ARG A 28 -23.49 -12.41 16.15
C ARG A 28 -23.63 -13.74 16.90
N LEU A 29 -22.69 -14.00 17.79
CA LEU A 29 -22.79 -15.06 18.79
C LEU A 29 -23.31 -14.45 20.08
N GLY A 30 -24.45 -14.93 20.57
CA GLY A 30 -25.02 -14.60 21.88
C GLY A 30 -25.12 -15.82 22.77
N GLU A 31 -25.79 -15.69 23.92
CA GLU A 31 -25.96 -16.77 24.90
C GLU A 31 -26.62 -18.03 24.28
N ASP A 32 -27.63 -17.84 23.45
CA ASP A 32 -28.36 -18.93 22.77
C ASP A 32 -27.74 -19.36 21.42
N GLY A 33 -26.53 -18.89 21.10
CA GLY A 33 -25.83 -19.20 19.85
C GLY A 33 -25.93 -18.12 18.78
N PHE A 34 -25.93 -18.51 17.50
CA PHE A 34 -25.87 -17.56 16.38
C PHE A 34 -27.21 -16.85 16.14
N ALA A 35 -27.15 -15.53 15.99
CA ALA A 35 -28.32 -14.71 15.69
C ALA A 35 -29.01 -15.12 14.37
N ALA A 36 -30.35 -15.08 14.36
CA ALA A 36 -31.18 -15.41 13.19
C ALA A 36 -30.98 -14.45 12.00
N LYS A 37 -30.41 -13.25 12.21
CA LYS A 37 -30.07 -12.28 11.17
C LYS A 37 -28.57 -12.05 11.07
N LYS A 38 -28.10 -11.64 9.89
CA LYS A 38 -26.71 -11.21 9.67
C LYS A 38 -26.42 -9.89 10.37
N ALA A 39 -25.20 -9.73 10.85
CA ALA A 39 -24.71 -8.50 11.50
C ALA A 39 -24.30 -7.44 10.46
N ARG A 40 -25.27 -6.98 9.64
CA ARG A 40 -25.01 -6.06 8.53
C ARG A 40 -24.52 -4.68 8.94
N ASP A 41 -24.77 -4.29 10.18
CA ASP A 41 -24.26 -3.06 10.77
C ASP A 41 -22.73 -3.07 11.00
N LEU A 42 -22.09 -4.24 10.86
CA LEU A 42 -20.63 -4.38 10.83
C LEU A 42 -20.06 -4.40 9.41
N ASP A 43 -20.92 -4.46 8.37
CA ASP A 43 -20.44 -4.45 6.99
C ASP A 43 -19.91 -3.05 6.64
N PRO A 44 -18.74 -2.94 5.98
CA PRO A 44 -18.20 -1.65 5.60
C PRO A 44 -19.11 -0.96 4.56
N VAL A 45 -19.32 0.34 4.72
CA VAL A 45 -20.01 1.16 3.74
C VAL A 45 -19.04 1.51 2.62
N ILE A 46 -19.35 1.05 1.41
CA ILE A 46 -18.51 1.30 0.23
C ILE A 46 -19.09 2.47 -0.58
N LYS A 47 -18.29 3.53 -0.78
CA LYS A 47 -18.63 4.62 -1.71
C LYS A 47 -17.84 4.47 -3.01
N ARG A 48 -18.43 4.89 -4.13
CA ARG A 48 -17.75 4.95 -5.42
C ARG A 48 -17.50 6.41 -5.79
N SER A 49 -16.26 6.73 -6.09
CA SER A 49 -15.86 8.04 -6.61
C SER A 49 -14.85 7.84 -7.74
N ALA A 50 -15.02 8.55 -8.85
CA ALA A 50 -14.16 8.47 -10.05
C ALA A 50 -13.87 7.02 -10.51
N GLY A 51 -14.89 6.14 -10.46
CA GLY A 51 -14.76 4.72 -10.85
C GLY A 51 -14.09 3.82 -9.80
N ARG A 52 -13.58 4.36 -8.69
CA ARG A 52 -12.94 3.60 -7.62
C ARG A 52 -13.89 3.40 -6.43
N ALA A 53 -13.98 2.16 -5.95
CA ALA A 53 -14.67 1.83 -4.72
C ALA A 53 -13.73 2.03 -3.52
N THR A 54 -14.18 2.77 -2.51
CA THR A 54 -13.44 3.00 -1.25
C THR A 54 -14.33 2.70 -0.06
N VAL A 55 -13.72 2.17 1.02
CA VAL A 55 -14.40 2.03 2.31
C VAL A 55 -14.59 3.44 2.87
N ALA A 56 -15.84 3.87 2.97
CA ALA A 56 -16.21 5.17 3.52
C ALA A 56 -16.43 5.10 5.03
N GLU A 57 -17.01 3.99 5.50
CA GLU A 57 -17.24 3.72 6.93
C GLU A 57 -16.96 2.23 7.18
N GLY A 58 -16.42 1.91 8.36
CA GLY A 58 -15.96 0.56 8.70
C GLY A 58 -14.47 0.32 8.41
N GLU A 59 -14.03 -0.90 8.69
CA GLU A 59 -12.61 -1.24 8.64
C GLU A 59 -12.09 -1.47 7.22
N ALA A 60 -11.03 -0.74 6.86
CA ALA A 60 -10.28 -0.99 5.65
C ALA A 60 -9.32 -2.16 5.86
N TRP A 61 -9.83 -3.39 5.84
CA TRP A 61 -9.07 -4.63 6.11
C TRP A 61 -7.71 -4.72 5.40
N GLY A 62 -7.62 -4.31 4.13
CA GLY A 62 -6.36 -4.32 3.39
C GLY A 62 -5.29 -3.38 3.98
N VAL A 63 -5.72 -2.23 4.52
CA VAL A 63 -4.85 -1.26 5.20
C VAL A 63 -4.44 -1.81 6.57
N LEU A 64 -5.40 -2.30 7.35
CA LEU A 64 -5.13 -2.89 8.68
C LEU A 64 -4.17 -4.08 8.58
N TRP A 65 -4.38 -4.97 7.61
CA TRP A 65 -3.52 -6.13 7.41
C TRP A 65 -2.10 -5.75 6.96
N ARG A 66 -1.96 -4.73 6.11
CA ARG A 66 -0.65 -4.16 5.74
C ARG A 66 0.06 -3.61 6.97
N ASP A 67 -0.64 -2.82 7.79
CA ASP A 67 -0.05 -2.16 8.95
C ASP A 67 0.35 -3.16 10.02
N HIS A 68 -0.46 -4.20 10.25
CA HIS A 68 -0.13 -5.29 11.16
C HIS A 68 1.12 -6.06 10.71
N GLN A 69 1.23 -6.40 9.41
CA GLN A 69 2.44 -7.05 8.87
C GLN A 69 3.68 -6.17 9.04
N ASN A 70 3.58 -4.88 8.73
CA ASN A 70 4.71 -3.94 8.88
C ASN A 70 5.14 -3.78 10.35
N GLN A 71 4.18 -3.70 11.27
CA GLN A 71 4.47 -3.68 12.72
C GLN A 71 5.15 -4.97 13.17
N TYR A 72 4.66 -6.12 12.70
CA TYR A 72 5.27 -7.40 12.98
C TYR A 72 6.72 -7.46 12.47
N PHE A 73 6.98 -7.09 11.21
CA PHE A 73 8.33 -7.03 10.65
C PHE A 73 9.27 -6.17 11.49
N ALA A 74 8.84 -4.95 11.85
CA ALA A 74 9.61 -4.05 12.68
C ALA A 74 9.90 -4.64 14.08
N SER A 75 8.91 -5.27 14.71
CA SER A 75 9.07 -5.91 16.02
C SER A 75 10.09 -7.06 16.02
N GLN A 76 10.29 -7.69 14.86
CA GLN A 76 11.26 -8.76 14.66
C GLN A 76 12.61 -8.25 14.16
N GLY A 77 12.79 -6.93 14.06
CA GLY A 77 14.02 -6.31 13.55
C GLY A 77 14.19 -6.40 12.04
N PHE A 78 13.16 -6.76 11.29
CA PHE A 78 13.22 -6.77 9.83
C PHE A 78 12.96 -5.37 9.27
N SER A 79 13.82 -4.95 8.34
CA SER A 79 13.67 -3.67 7.62
C SER A 79 12.67 -3.75 6.46
N ILE A 80 12.19 -4.95 6.09
CA ILE A 80 11.25 -5.14 5.00
C ILE A 80 9.87 -4.58 5.35
N ARG A 81 9.13 -4.19 4.31
CA ARG A 81 7.74 -3.73 4.40
C ARG A 81 6.90 -4.35 3.31
N VAL A 82 5.59 -4.35 3.52
CA VAL A 82 4.61 -4.64 2.49
C VAL A 82 4.67 -3.55 1.41
N ASP A 83 4.81 -3.98 0.16
CA ASP A 83 4.90 -3.08 -0.99
C ASP A 83 3.70 -2.12 -1.06
N ALA A 84 3.96 -0.90 -1.51
CA ALA A 84 2.89 0.00 -1.92
C ALA A 84 2.12 -0.59 -3.11
N THR A 85 0.84 -0.24 -3.22
CA THR A 85 0.07 -0.51 -4.44
C THR A 85 0.76 0.19 -5.62
N SER A 86 1.00 -0.54 -6.71
CA SER A 86 1.60 0.01 -7.93
C SER A 86 0.83 1.22 -8.48
N ALA A 87 1.44 1.93 -9.43
CA ALA A 87 0.87 3.13 -10.05
C ALA A 87 -0.53 2.84 -10.61
N VAL A 88 -0.65 1.75 -11.38
CA VAL A 88 -1.90 1.21 -11.90
C VAL A 88 -2.22 -0.09 -11.12
N PRO A 89 -3.25 -0.08 -10.26
CA PRO A 89 -3.61 -1.26 -9.47
C PRO A 89 -4.16 -2.38 -10.35
N GLN A 90 -3.90 -3.63 -9.96
CA GLN A 90 -4.52 -4.78 -10.57
C GLN A 90 -6.01 -4.88 -10.17
N GLU A 91 -6.84 -5.37 -11.09
CA GLU A 91 -8.20 -5.77 -10.80
C GLU A 91 -8.21 -7.25 -10.39
N HIS A 92 -8.94 -7.61 -9.34
CA HIS A 92 -9.12 -9.01 -9.01
C HIS A 92 -10.00 -9.69 -10.06
N ILE A 93 -9.44 -10.66 -10.76
CA ILE A 93 -10.14 -11.45 -11.78
C ILE A 93 -10.49 -12.79 -11.16
N GLY A 94 -11.79 -13.03 -11.00
CA GLY A 94 -12.28 -14.27 -10.38
C GLY A 94 -11.88 -15.53 -11.18
N PRO A 95 -11.77 -16.71 -10.53
CA PRO A 95 -11.23 -17.93 -11.13
C PRO A 95 -11.91 -18.39 -12.43
N VAL A 96 -13.21 -18.13 -12.56
CA VAL A 96 -14.02 -18.51 -13.72
C VAL A 96 -13.62 -17.71 -14.97
N ARG A 97 -13.21 -16.45 -14.81
CA ARG A 97 -12.84 -15.56 -15.92
C ARG A 97 -11.42 -15.79 -16.42
N MET A 98 -10.59 -16.49 -15.67
CA MET A 98 -9.20 -16.82 -16.02
C MET A 98 -9.09 -18.05 -16.95
N ARG A 99 -10.16 -18.84 -17.12
CA ARG A 99 -10.13 -20.12 -17.87
C ARG A 99 -10.29 -20.00 -19.39
N ALA A 100 -10.57 -18.80 -19.92
CA ALA A 100 -10.59 -18.58 -21.37
C ALA A 100 -9.27 -17.91 -21.79
N ALA A 101 -8.56 -18.49 -22.77
CA ALA A 101 -7.28 -17.98 -23.26
C ALA A 101 -7.39 -16.53 -23.79
N ASP A 102 -8.52 -16.22 -24.45
CA ASP A 102 -8.88 -14.90 -24.96
C ASP A 102 -9.70 -14.06 -23.96
N ALA A 103 -9.67 -14.41 -22.66
CA ALA A 103 -10.37 -13.62 -21.68
C ALA A 103 -9.82 -12.19 -21.72
N GLU A 104 -10.70 -11.22 -21.92
CA GLU A 104 -10.47 -9.79 -21.75
C GLU A 104 -9.60 -9.46 -20.50
N ALA A 105 -9.71 -10.31 -19.48
CA ALA A 105 -8.85 -10.40 -18.32
C ALA A 105 -7.33 -10.39 -18.61
N ASN A 106 -6.84 -11.25 -19.50
CA ASN A 106 -5.42 -11.40 -19.80
C ASN A 106 -4.90 -10.17 -20.55
N VAL A 107 -5.68 -9.64 -21.49
CA VAL A 107 -5.37 -8.41 -22.21
C VAL A 107 -5.28 -7.22 -21.25
N ARG A 108 -6.22 -7.10 -20.31
CA ARG A 108 -6.17 -6.05 -19.27
C ARG A 108 -4.99 -6.22 -18.33
N ALA A 109 -4.66 -7.45 -17.92
CA ALA A 109 -3.50 -7.72 -17.06
C ALA A 109 -2.19 -7.30 -17.74
N GLU A 110 -2.05 -7.60 -19.05
CA GLU A 110 -0.93 -7.14 -19.89
C GLU A 110 -0.87 -5.61 -19.97
N GLN A 111 -2.01 -4.94 -20.20
CA GLN A 111 -2.10 -3.48 -20.24
C GLN A 111 -1.68 -2.85 -18.90
N ILE A 112 -2.16 -3.40 -17.78
CA ILE A 112 -1.78 -2.94 -16.44
C ILE A 112 -0.29 -3.17 -16.19
N ARG A 113 0.27 -4.30 -16.64
CA ARG A 113 1.71 -4.56 -16.52
C ARG A 113 2.50 -3.49 -17.28
N ARG A 114 2.19 -3.28 -18.57
CA ARG A 114 2.86 -2.26 -19.41
C ARG A 114 2.74 -0.86 -18.83
N ALA A 115 1.56 -0.47 -18.37
CA ALA A 115 1.35 0.84 -17.76
C ALA A 115 2.19 1.02 -16.48
N ASN A 116 2.38 -0.04 -15.68
CA ASN A 116 3.26 0.00 -14.52
C ASN A 116 4.75 -0.01 -14.90
N GLU A 117 5.15 -0.74 -15.95
CA GLU A 117 6.52 -0.68 -16.50
C GLU A 117 6.84 0.76 -16.95
N GLU A 118 5.92 1.40 -17.66
CA GLU A 118 6.06 2.78 -18.12
C GLU A 118 6.04 3.78 -16.95
N ALA A 119 5.18 3.58 -15.96
CA ALA A 119 5.19 4.40 -14.74
C ALA A 119 6.47 4.22 -13.91
N ALA A 120 7.08 3.04 -13.90
CA ALA A 120 8.33 2.80 -13.20
C ALA A 120 9.55 3.47 -13.87
N ARG A 121 9.43 3.90 -15.13
CA ARG A 121 10.46 4.69 -15.85
C ARG A 121 10.36 6.18 -15.61
N ASP A 122 9.25 6.65 -15.03
CA ASP A 122 8.95 8.05 -14.80
C ASP A 122 9.27 8.41 -13.33
N PRO A 123 10.33 9.20 -13.07
CA PRO A 123 10.74 9.54 -11.71
C PRO A 123 9.63 10.17 -10.85
N GLU A 124 8.73 10.95 -11.45
CA GLU A 124 7.62 11.58 -10.72
C GLU A 124 6.60 10.54 -10.27
N LYS A 125 6.22 9.63 -11.16
CA LYS A 125 5.28 8.54 -10.83
C LYS A 125 5.89 7.58 -9.81
N VAL A 126 7.19 7.28 -9.93
CA VAL A 126 7.92 6.47 -8.94
C VAL A 126 7.84 7.11 -7.56
N LEU A 127 8.16 8.41 -7.44
CA LEU A 127 8.03 9.13 -6.17
C LEU A 127 6.60 9.13 -5.66
N GLY A 128 5.61 9.34 -6.53
CA GLY A 128 4.20 9.29 -6.17
C GLY A 128 3.75 7.90 -5.65
N VAL A 129 4.34 6.81 -6.13
CA VAL A 129 4.10 5.46 -5.59
C VAL A 129 4.76 5.28 -4.23
N LEU A 130 6.05 5.64 -4.11
CA LEU A 130 6.83 5.47 -2.88
C LEU A 130 6.28 6.31 -1.71
N THR A 131 5.75 7.49 -2.01
CA THR A 131 5.24 8.44 -1.01
C THR A 131 3.73 8.42 -0.82
N ARG A 132 2.99 7.58 -1.55
CA ARG A 132 1.51 7.53 -1.51
C ARG A 132 0.93 7.38 -0.10
N ASN A 133 1.58 6.56 0.73
CA ASN A 133 1.13 6.24 2.09
C ASN A 133 2.27 6.35 3.12
N GLN A 134 3.43 6.92 2.73
CA GLN A 134 4.61 7.00 3.57
C GLN A 134 5.24 8.38 3.44
N ALA A 135 5.59 8.99 4.57
CA ALA A 135 6.24 10.30 4.58
C ALA A 135 7.71 10.26 4.11
N SER A 136 8.32 9.08 4.03
CA SER A 136 9.69 8.92 3.56
C SER A 136 9.91 7.53 2.96
N PHE A 137 10.92 7.41 2.12
CA PHE A 137 11.37 6.16 1.49
C PHE A 137 12.88 5.99 1.63
N SER A 138 13.37 4.77 1.48
CA SER A 138 14.79 4.41 1.44
C SER A 138 15.21 4.02 0.02
N GLU A 139 16.52 3.91 -0.19
CA GLU A 139 17.09 3.40 -1.43
C GLU A 139 16.61 1.97 -1.73
N TYR A 140 16.48 1.14 -0.69
CA TYR A 140 15.93 -0.20 -0.79
C TYR A 140 14.46 -0.20 -1.29
N ASP A 141 13.64 0.73 -0.81
CA ASP A 141 12.23 0.84 -1.25
C ASP A 141 12.17 1.17 -2.75
N LEU A 142 13.04 2.07 -3.21
CA LEU A 142 13.18 2.43 -4.63
C LEU A 142 13.66 1.24 -5.46
N ASP A 143 14.74 0.58 -5.06
CA ASP A 143 15.29 -0.58 -5.79
C ASP A 143 14.27 -1.71 -5.91
N ARG A 144 13.54 -1.99 -4.82
CA ARG A 144 12.50 -3.01 -4.79
C ARG A 144 11.35 -2.65 -5.73
N HIS A 145 10.92 -1.39 -5.77
CA HIS A 145 9.89 -0.93 -6.70
C HIS A 145 10.35 -1.06 -8.16
N LEU A 146 11.57 -0.59 -8.48
CA LEU A 146 12.10 -0.65 -9.84
C LEU A 146 12.30 -2.10 -10.30
N LYS A 147 12.86 -2.98 -9.45
CA LYS A 147 13.05 -4.40 -9.76
C LYS A 147 11.74 -5.14 -10.08
N LYS A 148 10.63 -4.70 -9.51
CA LYS A 148 9.29 -5.27 -9.77
C LYS A 148 8.80 -5.02 -11.19
N HIS A 149 9.26 -3.94 -11.82
CA HIS A 149 8.69 -3.44 -13.08
C HIS A 149 9.72 -3.35 -14.22
N ILE A 150 11.01 -3.21 -13.91
CA ILE A 150 12.09 -3.06 -14.90
C ILE A 150 13.07 -4.22 -14.72
N ARG A 151 13.29 -5.00 -15.78
CA ARG A 151 14.20 -6.17 -15.75
C ARG A 151 15.66 -5.82 -15.96
N ASP A 152 15.95 -4.82 -16.79
CA ASP A 152 17.31 -4.40 -17.09
C ASP A 152 17.94 -3.61 -15.93
N GLU A 153 19.13 -4.02 -15.48
CA GLU A 153 19.82 -3.39 -14.34
C GLU A 153 20.32 -1.98 -14.68
N HIS A 154 20.80 -1.77 -15.91
CA HIS A 154 21.31 -0.48 -16.33
C HIS A 154 20.18 0.56 -16.43
N GLU A 155 19.02 0.15 -16.94
CA GLU A 155 17.80 0.95 -16.95
C GLU A 155 17.35 1.31 -15.52
N ARG A 156 17.34 0.34 -14.59
CA ARG A 156 17.04 0.62 -13.18
C ARG A 156 18.00 1.65 -12.58
N ALA A 157 19.30 1.49 -12.81
CA ALA A 157 20.30 2.43 -12.31
C ALA A 157 20.09 3.84 -12.88
N GLY A 158 19.74 3.95 -14.17
CA GLY A 158 19.40 5.21 -14.81
C GLY A 158 18.19 5.90 -14.20
N VAL A 159 17.08 5.17 -14.01
CA VAL A 159 15.87 5.72 -13.35
C VAL A 159 16.16 6.11 -11.91
N LYS A 160 16.91 5.28 -11.17
CA LYS A 160 17.31 5.56 -9.78
C LYS A 160 18.10 6.85 -9.67
N ALA A 161 19.09 7.04 -10.54
CA ALA A 161 19.85 8.29 -10.60
C ALA A 161 18.96 9.48 -10.96
N ALA A 162 18.01 9.31 -11.89
CA ALA A 162 17.06 10.35 -12.25
C ALA A 162 16.13 10.73 -11.08
N VAL A 163 15.67 9.76 -10.28
CA VAL A 163 14.86 10.00 -9.07
C VAL A 163 15.65 10.80 -8.03
N PHE A 164 16.85 10.35 -7.66
CA PHE A 164 17.66 11.06 -6.66
C PHE A 164 18.22 12.40 -7.16
N GLY A 165 18.33 12.58 -8.47
CA GLY A 165 18.75 13.85 -9.09
C GLY A 165 17.66 14.92 -9.15
N ARG A 166 16.42 14.61 -8.77
CA ARG A 166 15.34 15.61 -8.76
C ARG A 166 15.51 16.61 -7.63
N GLN A 167 15.21 17.89 -7.93
CA GLN A 167 15.32 18.99 -6.98
C GLN A 167 14.28 18.93 -5.84
N ASP A 168 13.15 18.26 -6.08
CA ASP A 168 12.08 18.09 -5.09
C ASP A 168 12.29 16.89 -4.17
N VAL A 169 13.40 16.14 -4.31
CA VAL A 169 13.76 15.04 -3.42
C VAL A 169 14.72 15.55 -2.34
N LEU A 170 14.38 15.26 -1.08
CA LEU A 170 15.04 15.80 0.10
C LEU A 170 15.59 14.65 0.93
N ALA A 171 16.91 14.61 1.13
CA ALA A 171 17.53 13.70 2.08
C ALA A 171 17.18 14.08 3.53
N LEU A 172 16.90 13.07 4.34
CA LEU A 172 16.61 13.23 5.76
C LEU A 172 17.86 13.00 6.60
N TYR A 173 18.02 13.86 7.61
CA TYR A 173 19.16 13.87 8.51
C TYR A 173 18.65 13.77 9.95
N ASP A 174 19.45 13.16 10.81
CA ASP A 174 19.22 13.19 12.24
C ASP A 174 19.30 14.63 12.74
N ARG A 175 18.38 15.01 13.64
CA ARG A 175 18.27 16.39 14.11
C ARG A 175 19.40 16.79 15.05
N GLU A 176 19.90 15.84 15.84
CA GLU A 176 20.89 16.09 16.89
C GLU A 176 22.30 15.91 16.35
N THR A 177 22.53 14.84 15.60
CA THR A 177 23.87 14.51 15.07
C THR A 177 24.13 15.11 13.69
N GLY A 178 23.09 15.42 12.93
CA GLY A 178 23.22 15.88 11.54
C GLY A 178 23.59 14.76 10.55
N GLU A 179 23.64 13.51 11.00
CA GLU A 179 24.00 12.37 10.15
C GLU A 179 22.88 11.99 9.19
N ALA A 180 23.25 11.53 7.99
CA ALA A 180 22.27 11.09 6.99
C ALA A 180 21.55 9.81 7.45
N LEU A 181 20.22 9.83 7.42
CA LEU A 181 19.41 8.68 7.85
C LEU A 181 19.28 7.59 6.79
N GLY A 182 19.83 7.78 5.59
CA GLY A 182 19.59 6.90 4.45
C GLY A 182 18.12 6.87 4.03
N ARG A 183 17.40 7.98 4.27
CA ARG A 183 16.00 8.15 3.92
C ARG A 183 15.79 9.46 3.19
N TRP A 184 14.79 9.48 2.33
CA TRP A 184 14.41 10.63 1.53
C TRP A 184 12.92 10.88 1.64
N THR A 185 12.52 12.12 1.43
CA THR A 185 11.13 12.54 1.27
C THR A 185 11.03 13.45 0.05
N THR A 186 9.82 13.88 -0.31
CA THR A 186 9.63 14.91 -1.33
C THR A 186 9.27 16.23 -0.69
N GLN A 187 9.53 17.33 -1.39
CA GLN A 187 9.10 18.66 -0.95
C GLN A 187 7.59 18.70 -0.71
N ALA A 188 6.79 18.13 -1.60
CA ALA A 188 5.34 18.05 -1.46
C ALA A 188 4.91 17.34 -0.17
N VAL A 189 5.52 16.20 0.16
CA VAL A 189 5.23 15.49 1.42
C VAL A 189 5.63 16.33 2.63
N ARG A 190 6.79 16.98 2.61
CA ARG A 190 7.23 17.86 3.70
C ARG A 190 6.28 19.04 3.92
N GLU A 191 5.74 19.61 2.85
CA GLU A 191 4.72 20.66 2.91
C GLU A 191 3.41 20.15 3.53
N GLN A 192 2.95 18.97 3.10
CA GLN A 192 1.76 18.32 3.66
C GLN A 192 1.91 18.04 5.17
N GLU A 193 3.04 17.49 5.60
CA GLU A 193 3.33 17.23 7.01
C GLU A 193 3.38 18.53 7.82
N SER A 194 3.97 19.59 7.26
CA SER A 194 4.05 20.90 7.92
C SER A 194 2.67 21.51 8.13
N LEU A 195 1.77 21.38 7.16
CA LEU A 195 0.37 21.79 7.28
C LEU A 195 -0.37 20.96 8.33
N ALA A 196 -0.22 19.64 8.32
CA ALA A 196 -0.85 18.75 9.30
C ALA A 196 -0.40 19.08 10.74
N LEU A 197 0.89 19.37 10.94
CA LEU A 197 1.41 19.80 12.24
C LEU A 197 0.87 21.17 12.67
N ALA A 198 0.72 22.12 11.74
CA ALA A 198 0.11 23.42 12.02
C ALA A 198 -1.37 23.25 12.43
N ASP A 199 -2.10 22.39 11.75
CA ASP A 199 -3.50 22.06 12.06
C ASP A 199 -3.63 21.41 13.42
N ALA A 200 -2.79 20.43 13.74
CA ALA A 200 -2.74 19.79 15.05
C ALA A 200 -2.49 20.81 16.18
N ARG A 201 -1.57 21.77 15.97
CA ARG A 201 -1.33 22.86 16.94
C ARG A 201 -2.54 23.77 17.09
N ARG A 202 -3.25 24.09 16.01
CA ARG A 202 -4.48 24.90 16.06
C ARG A 202 -5.58 24.19 16.83
N VAL A 203 -5.75 22.89 16.60
CA VAL A 203 -6.73 22.07 17.33
C VAL A 203 -6.36 21.98 18.82
N ALA A 204 -5.08 21.78 19.15
CA ALA A 204 -4.62 21.72 20.54
C ALA A 204 -4.73 23.07 21.27
N ALA A 205 -4.57 24.19 20.57
CA ALA A 205 -4.73 25.55 21.11
C ALA A 205 -6.20 26.01 21.15
N GLY A 206 -7.06 25.38 20.35
CA GLY A 206 -8.51 25.55 20.39
C GLY A 206 -9.07 24.92 21.65
N ASP A 207 -9.20 25.73 22.69
CA ASP A 207 -9.86 25.35 23.94
C ASP A 207 -11.22 24.72 23.61
N HIS A 208 -11.54 23.57 24.22
CA HIS A 208 -12.84 22.89 24.10
C HIS A 208 -13.96 23.73 24.74
N ARG A 209 -14.19 24.95 24.25
CA ARG A 209 -15.29 25.80 24.71
C ARG A 209 -16.42 25.71 23.70
N ASN A 210 -17.53 25.16 24.18
CA ASN A 210 -18.86 25.12 23.58
C ASN A 210 -19.11 24.10 22.46
N VAL A 211 -19.24 22.83 22.88
CA VAL A 211 -20.24 21.94 22.27
C VAL A 211 -21.11 21.40 23.41
N GLY A 212 -22.05 22.22 23.87
CA GLY A 212 -22.94 21.87 24.98
C GLY A 212 -23.58 23.08 25.64
N SER A 213 -24.62 23.62 25.02
CA SER A 213 -25.67 24.42 25.66
C SER A 213 -26.97 24.18 24.90
#